data_AF-A0A9Q4D039-F1
#
_entry.id   AF-A0A9Q4D039-F1
#
_cell.length_a   1.000
_cell.length_b   1.000
_cell.length_c   1.000
_cell.angle_alpha   90.00
_cell.angle_beta   90.00
_cell.angle_gamma   90.00
#
_symmetry.space_group_name_H-M   'P 1'
#
loop_
_entity.id
_entity.type
_entity.pdbx_description
1 polymer ?
#
loop_
_entity_poly.entity_id
_entity_poly.type
_entity_poly.pdbx_seq_one_letter_code
_entity_poly.pdbx_strand_id
1 'polypeptide(L)'
;MTEDGRPQRHPVLETFCVRLESILWGRAAEALQEAGWPAGEWEVLLLPMWDWRLPAMEIGRKGLDHASGAALLMPVRLDWGGNDALLRLVDPAGPSPSYRWTAHSMGWDDAGEFQPNSSRSASHPGLRDGIVGSDNQHAPGIRRCAVEDLDELVRAGRQSQWQLLFSLEPFVTSAVHKAHSAVSHEISEMTGRFQPVLHDTGIEQIVNVLMVGESTAGVADTPSVPRLLEQCLRHDRFTKVDPLMFLRRSLRRDAEDQVRRAIGDPRIGPKVRRLARQMPGASLTEIVAAYRVEHPQDKLSTARAEAALQVGSDPMARSVALDPETNRGAR
;
A
#
# COMPACT_ATOMS: atom_id res chain seq x y z
N MET A 1 -24.66 -7.13 16.06
CA MET A 1 -24.02 -6.99 17.38
C MET A 1 -23.20 -8.24 17.61
N THR A 2 -21.88 -8.16 17.49
CA THR A 2 -20.98 -9.22 17.99
C THR A 2 -21.12 -9.28 19.51
N GLU A 3 -21.13 -10.48 20.09
CA GLU A 3 -21.59 -10.80 21.45
C GLU A 3 -20.88 -10.08 22.62
N ASP A 4 -19.87 -9.24 22.37
CA ASP A 4 -19.03 -8.64 23.44
C ASP A 4 -18.96 -7.11 23.46
N GLY A 5 -19.68 -6.39 22.59
CA GLY A 5 -19.70 -4.90 22.63
C GLY A 5 -18.35 -4.21 22.39
N ARG A 6 -17.29 -4.96 22.09
CA ARG A 6 -15.95 -4.44 21.83
C ARG A 6 -15.84 -3.91 20.40
N PRO A 7 -15.25 -2.72 20.19
CA PRO A 7 -14.94 -2.20 18.87
C PRO A 7 -14.12 -3.20 18.05
N GLN A 8 -14.58 -3.50 16.84
CA GLN A 8 -13.89 -4.42 15.92
C GLN A 8 -12.81 -3.68 15.13
N ARG A 9 -11.68 -4.33 14.85
CA ARG A 9 -10.67 -3.81 13.92
C ARG A 9 -11.14 -3.93 12.48
N HIS A 10 -10.72 -2.99 11.64
CA HIS A 10 -10.99 -3.08 10.21
C HIS A 10 -10.30 -4.34 9.62
N PRO A 11 -11.03 -5.32 9.07
CA PRO A 11 -10.51 -6.67 8.82
C PRO A 11 -9.38 -6.73 7.78
N VAL A 12 -9.54 -5.97 6.68
CA VAL A 12 -8.50 -5.87 5.64
C VAL A 12 -7.23 -5.21 6.18
N LEU A 13 -7.39 -4.12 6.94
CA LEU A 13 -6.26 -3.41 7.53
C LEU A 13 -5.59 -4.26 8.60
N GLU A 14 -6.34 -5.00 9.41
CA GLU A 14 -5.78 -5.89 10.44
C GLU A 14 -4.87 -6.93 9.81
N THR A 15 -5.38 -7.66 8.81
CA THR A 15 -4.58 -8.66 8.11
C THR A 15 -3.34 -8.04 7.46
N PHE A 16 -3.48 -6.88 6.82
CA PHE A 16 -2.37 -6.20 6.15
C PHE A 16 -1.31 -5.72 7.16
N CYS A 17 -1.72 -5.06 8.23
CA CYS A 17 -0.84 -4.47 9.24
C CYS A 17 -0.11 -5.53 10.07
N VAL A 18 -0.79 -6.61 10.45
CA VAL A 18 -0.17 -7.74 11.17
C VAL A 18 0.91 -8.41 10.32
N ARG A 19 0.69 -8.53 9.00
CA ARG A 19 1.70 -9.08 8.09
C ARG A 19 2.90 -8.17 7.94
N LEU A 20 2.70 -6.86 7.80
CA LEU A 20 3.80 -5.88 7.77
C LEU A 20 4.65 -5.95 9.05
N GLU A 21 3.98 -6.00 10.21
CA GLU A 21 4.62 -6.12 11.51
C GLU A 21 5.44 -7.42 11.61
N SER A 22 4.88 -8.55 11.21
CA SER A 22 5.60 -9.83 11.17
C SER A 22 6.82 -9.80 10.25
N ILE A 23 6.75 -9.14 9.09
CA ILE A 23 7.90 -8.98 8.19
C ILE A 23 9.01 -8.17 8.87
N LEU A 24 8.67 -7.07 9.55
CA LEU A 24 9.66 -6.23 10.23
C LEU A 24 10.30 -6.96 11.41
N TRP A 25 9.52 -7.69 12.21
CA TRP A 25 10.08 -8.53 13.28
C TRP A 25 10.99 -9.62 12.73
N GLY A 26 10.61 -10.28 11.62
CA GLY A 26 11.46 -11.29 10.99
C GLY A 26 12.78 -10.72 10.47
N ARG A 27 12.76 -9.53 9.84
CA ARG A 27 13.99 -8.85 9.38
C ARG A 27 14.88 -8.42 10.53
N ALA A 28 14.30 -7.90 11.61
CA ALA A 28 15.05 -7.51 12.79
C ALA A 28 15.66 -8.73 13.51
N ALA A 29 14.93 -9.86 13.55
CA ALA A 29 15.42 -11.12 14.08
C ALA A 29 16.59 -11.67 13.23
N GLU A 30 16.47 -11.65 11.91
CA GLU A 30 17.52 -12.08 10.98
C GLU A 30 18.79 -11.22 11.14
N ALA A 31 18.66 -9.90 11.20
CA ALA A 31 19.78 -8.99 11.43
C ALA A 31 20.44 -9.24 12.80
N LEU A 32 19.66 -9.57 13.83
CA LEU A 32 20.18 -9.91 15.15
C LEU A 32 20.94 -11.24 15.14
N GLN A 33 20.45 -12.24 14.40
CA GLN A 33 21.15 -13.52 14.22
C GLN A 33 22.50 -13.33 13.51
N GLU A 34 22.54 -12.49 12.46
CA GLU A 34 23.77 -12.18 11.74
C GLU A 34 24.79 -11.43 12.61
N ALA A 35 24.33 -10.53 13.49
CA ALA A 35 25.20 -9.82 14.42
C ALA A 35 25.75 -10.70 15.56
N GLY A 36 25.08 -11.83 15.84
CA GLY A 36 25.33 -12.67 17.00
C GLY A 36 24.73 -12.09 18.29
N TRP A 37 24.39 -12.97 19.24
CA TRP A 37 23.81 -12.56 20.52
C TRP A 37 24.83 -12.56 21.66
N PRO A 38 24.61 -11.74 22.70
CA PRO A 38 25.48 -11.74 23.87
C PRO A 38 25.33 -13.05 24.66
N ALA A 39 26.39 -13.48 25.35
CA ALA A 39 26.30 -14.59 26.28
C ALA A 39 25.34 -14.29 27.45
N GLY A 40 24.63 -15.30 27.95
CA GLY A 40 23.68 -15.17 29.06
C GLY A 40 22.24 -15.48 28.68
N GLU A 41 21.34 -15.42 29.66
CA GLU A 41 19.90 -15.49 29.43
C GLU A 41 19.40 -14.11 28.97
N TRP A 42 18.77 -14.06 27.80
CA TRP A 42 18.20 -12.84 27.24
C TRP A 42 16.75 -13.10 26.83
N GLU A 43 15.90 -12.08 26.99
CA GLU A 43 14.54 -12.09 26.45
C GLU A 43 14.47 -11.18 25.22
N VAL A 44 13.65 -11.55 24.25
CA VAL A 44 13.34 -10.73 23.08
C VAL A 44 12.01 -10.04 23.32
N LEU A 45 12.01 -8.71 23.32
CA LEU A 45 10.81 -7.89 23.25
C LEU A 45 10.50 -7.52 21.81
N LEU A 46 9.27 -7.82 21.41
CA LEU A 46 8.69 -7.41 20.14
C LEU A 46 7.77 -6.23 20.39
N LEU A 47 8.21 -5.06 19.94
CA LEU A 47 7.44 -3.83 20.03
C LEU A 47 6.47 -3.75 18.85
N PRO A 48 5.20 -3.39 19.08
CA PRO A 48 4.21 -3.34 18.02
C PRO A 48 4.40 -2.11 17.13
N MET A 49 4.08 -2.30 15.86
CA MET A 49 4.10 -1.30 14.80
C MET A 49 2.83 -0.45 14.78
N TRP A 50 1.73 -0.99 15.33
CA TRP A 50 0.38 -0.43 15.19
C TRP A 50 -0.37 -0.39 16.51
N ASP A 51 -0.91 0.78 16.87
CA ASP A 51 -1.95 0.90 17.86
C ASP A 51 -3.33 0.93 17.18
N TRP A 52 -4.32 0.25 17.75
CA TRP A 52 -5.65 0.12 17.17
C TRP A 52 -6.63 1.00 17.95
N ARG A 53 -6.93 2.17 17.39
CA ARG A 53 -7.78 3.19 18.04
C ARG A 53 -8.97 3.54 17.16
N LEU A 54 -10.02 4.07 17.80
CA LEU A 54 -11.01 4.83 17.05
C LEU A 54 -10.32 6.07 16.45
N PRO A 55 -10.62 6.43 15.20
CA PRO A 55 -10.02 7.62 14.59
C PRO A 55 -10.45 8.88 15.35
N ALA A 56 -9.51 9.78 15.62
CA ALA A 56 -9.76 11.08 16.25
C ALA A 56 -10.17 12.17 15.23
N MET A 57 -10.41 11.77 13.98
CA MET A 57 -10.86 12.62 12.87
C MET A 57 -11.89 11.90 12.01
N GLU A 58 -12.65 12.63 11.21
CA GLU A 58 -13.59 12.03 10.26
C GLU A 58 -12.84 11.35 9.10
N ILE A 59 -13.05 10.04 8.94
CA ILE A 59 -12.46 9.23 7.87
C ILE A 59 -13.52 8.63 6.93
N GLY A 60 -14.76 9.14 7.01
CA GLY A 60 -15.91 8.73 6.23
C GLY A 60 -16.28 7.25 6.41
N ARG A 61 -16.91 6.68 5.37
CA ARG A 61 -17.43 5.29 5.38
C ARG A 61 -16.38 4.21 5.64
N LYS A 62 -15.08 4.53 5.50
CA LYS A 62 -13.98 3.58 5.73
C LYS A 62 -13.79 3.24 7.21
N GLY A 63 -14.20 4.14 8.11
CA GLY A 63 -14.16 3.87 9.55
C GLY A 63 -15.37 3.11 10.07
N LEU A 64 -16.25 2.62 9.20
CA LEU A 64 -17.51 2.01 9.58
C LEU A 64 -17.60 0.58 9.03
N ASP A 65 -18.15 -0.32 9.82
CA ASP A 65 -18.55 -1.63 9.35
C ASP A 65 -19.75 -1.52 8.39
N HIS A 66 -19.68 -2.21 7.24
CA HIS A 66 -20.71 -2.08 6.20
C HIS A 66 -22.05 -2.71 6.59
N ALA A 67 -22.05 -3.75 7.42
CA ALA A 67 -23.26 -4.46 7.81
C ALA A 67 -23.97 -3.78 8.98
N SER A 68 -23.21 -3.33 9.98
CA SER A 68 -23.74 -2.79 11.23
C SER A 68 -23.68 -1.26 11.33
N GLY A 69 -22.85 -0.60 10.51
CA GLY A 69 -22.58 0.84 10.62
C GLY A 69 -21.73 1.22 11.83
N ALA A 70 -21.25 0.25 12.62
CA ALA A 70 -20.47 0.50 13.81
C ALA A 70 -19.07 1.05 13.47
N ALA A 71 -18.52 1.91 14.32
CA ALA A 71 -17.18 2.42 14.16
C ALA A 71 -16.13 1.30 14.35
N LEU A 72 -15.16 1.26 13.44
CA LEU A 72 -14.07 0.30 13.44
C LEU A 72 -12.80 0.92 14.04
N LEU A 73 -12.02 0.10 14.74
CA LEU A 73 -10.65 0.45 15.12
C LEU A 73 -9.76 0.49 13.87
N MET A 74 -8.96 1.54 13.79
CA MET A 74 -8.06 1.83 12.69
C MET A 74 -6.61 1.79 13.17
N PRO A 75 -5.66 1.39 12.31
CA PRO A 75 -4.26 1.32 12.67
C PRO A 75 -3.65 2.73 12.75
N VAL A 76 -3.14 3.09 13.92
CA VAL A 76 -2.30 4.26 14.19
C VAL A 76 -0.86 3.77 14.22
N ARG A 77 0.01 4.40 13.41
CA ARG A 77 1.41 3.98 13.30
C ARG A 77 2.16 4.39 14.57
N LEU A 78 2.83 3.42 15.19
CA LEU A 78 3.79 3.66 16.25
C LEU A 78 5.20 3.80 15.66
N ASP A 79 5.95 4.77 16.16
CA ASP A 79 7.38 4.94 15.94
C ASP A 79 8.12 4.77 17.26
N TRP A 80 9.17 3.95 17.23
CA TRP A 80 10.05 3.63 18.36
C TRP A 80 11.48 4.14 18.14
N GLY A 81 11.65 5.07 17.19
CA GLY A 81 12.95 5.56 16.73
C GLY A 81 13.50 4.78 15.52
N GLY A 82 12.63 4.21 14.68
CA GLY A 82 13.00 3.44 13.48
C GLY A 82 12.55 1.98 13.47
N ASN A 83 12.80 1.26 12.37
CA ASN A 83 12.36 -0.14 12.22
C ASN A 83 13.23 -1.13 13.00
N ASP A 84 14.54 -0.87 13.07
CA ASP A 84 15.46 -1.63 13.93
C ASP A 84 15.10 -1.47 15.41
N ALA A 85 14.15 -0.57 15.71
CA ALA A 85 13.62 -0.39 17.04
C ALA A 85 12.59 -1.41 17.49
N LEU A 86 12.00 -2.16 16.56
CA LEU A 86 10.84 -3.02 16.83
C LEU A 86 11.19 -4.33 17.54
N LEU A 87 12.48 -4.68 17.59
CA LEU A 87 12.99 -5.83 18.35
C LEU A 87 14.04 -5.33 19.35
N ARG A 88 13.94 -5.79 20.59
CA ARG A 88 14.85 -5.42 21.67
C ARG A 88 15.28 -6.64 22.47
N LEU A 89 16.58 -6.75 22.75
CA LEU A 89 17.08 -7.67 23.75
C LEU A 89 16.97 -7.03 25.13
N VAL A 90 16.46 -7.79 26.08
CA VAL A 90 16.36 -7.39 27.48
C VAL A 90 17.01 -8.44 28.36
N ASP A 91 17.92 -7.97 29.22
CA ASP A 91 18.47 -8.78 30.28
C ASP A 91 17.41 -8.91 31.38
N PRO A 92 16.87 -10.11 31.66
CA PRO A 92 15.86 -10.30 32.69
C PRO A 92 16.39 -9.99 34.11
N ALA A 93 17.69 -9.99 34.32
CA ALA A 93 18.35 -9.62 35.59
C ALA A 93 18.83 -8.16 35.62
N GLY A 94 18.84 -7.48 34.46
CA GLY A 94 19.29 -6.11 34.30
C GLY A 94 18.25 -5.06 34.68
N PRO A 95 18.64 -3.77 34.70
CA PRO A 95 17.68 -2.68 34.86
C PRO A 95 16.70 -2.66 33.68
N SER A 96 15.40 -2.53 33.97
CA SER A 96 14.35 -2.41 32.95
C SER A 96 14.62 -1.19 32.06
N PRO A 97 14.97 -1.37 30.77
CA PRO A 97 15.18 -0.25 29.87
C PRO A 97 13.87 0.48 29.59
N SER A 98 13.95 1.77 29.31
CA SER A 98 12.78 2.58 29.01
C SER A 98 12.72 2.89 27.51
N TYR A 99 11.57 2.61 26.89
CA TYR A 99 11.37 2.74 25.44
C TYR A 99 10.35 3.82 25.15
N ARG A 100 10.77 4.86 24.43
CA ARG A 100 9.86 5.92 24.00
C ARG A 100 9.16 5.53 22.71
N TRP A 101 7.89 5.89 22.61
CA TRP A 101 7.12 5.77 21.39
C TRP A 101 6.40 7.07 21.07
N THR A 102 6.17 7.29 19.78
CA THR A 102 5.23 8.29 19.29
C THR A 102 4.20 7.63 18.39
N ALA A 103 2.98 8.14 18.42
CA ALA A 103 1.88 7.69 17.60
C ALA A 103 1.45 8.84 16.68
N HIS A 104 1.46 8.57 15.38
CA HIS A 104 1.05 9.53 14.37
C HIS A 104 0.05 8.87 13.42
N SER A 105 -1.03 9.59 13.09
CA SER A 105 -2.04 9.29 12.04
C SER A 105 -3.47 9.33 12.58
N MET A 106 -4.45 9.46 11.67
CA MET A 106 -5.89 9.40 11.98
C MET A 106 -6.35 10.39 13.06
N GLY A 107 -5.73 11.57 13.09
CA GLY A 107 -6.02 12.63 14.08
C GLY A 107 -5.30 12.46 15.42
N TRP A 108 -4.49 11.41 15.57
CA TRP A 108 -3.66 11.20 16.75
C TRP A 108 -2.25 11.79 16.55
N ASP A 109 -1.81 12.50 17.58
CA ASP A 109 -0.43 12.93 17.81
C ASP A 109 -0.16 12.77 19.31
N ASP A 110 0.41 11.62 19.66
CA ASP A 110 0.55 11.16 21.03
C ASP A 110 1.96 10.59 21.23
N ALA A 111 2.44 10.60 22.46
CA ALA A 111 3.76 10.08 22.80
C ALA A 111 3.74 9.50 24.19
N GLY A 112 4.56 8.48 24.40
CA GLY A 112 4.66 7.83 25.69
C GLY A 112 5.96 7.10 25.87
N GLU A 113 6.03 6.43 27.01
CA GLU A 113 7.19 5.68 27.43
C GLU A 113 6.71 4.33 27.98
N PHE A 114 7.38 3.27 27.57
CA PHE A 114 7.13 1.91 28.01
C PHE A 114 8.36 1.40 28.76
N GLN A 115 8.14 0.92 29.98
CA GLN A 115 9.14 0.20 30.74
C GLN A 115 8.67 -1.24 30.88
N PRO A 116 9.44 -2.23 30.39
CA PRO A 116 9.14 -3.63 30.62
C PRO A 116 9.25 -3.89 32.11
N ASN A 117 8.16 -4.34 32.74
CA ASN A 117 8.25 -4.82 34.11
C ASN A 117 9.17 -6.04 34.14
N SER A 118 10.21 -6.00 34.96
CA SER A 118 11.14 -7.13 35.21
C SER A 118 10.51 -8.24 36.07
N SER A 119 9.33 -7.99 36.65
CA SER A 119 8.59 -8.96 37.44
C SER A 119 7.97 -10.05 36.55
N ARG A 120 8.76 -11.09 36.30
CA ARG A 120 8.31 -12.42 35.83
C ARG A 120 6.98 -12.81 36.48
N SER A 121 5.95 -13.01 35.66
CA SER A 121 5.04 -14.15 35.88
C SER A 121 5.37 -15.18 34.81
N ALA A 122 6.31 -16.06 35.16
CA ALA A 122 6.92 -17.08 34.32
C ALA A 122 5.97 -18.26 34.05
N SER A 123 4.70 -18.05 33.68
CA SER A 123 3.77 -19.18 33.56
C SER A 123 2.75 -19.14 32.44
N HIS A 124 2.78 -18.19 31.49
CA HIS A 124 1.93 -18.29 30.30
C HIS A 124 2.63 -17.85 29.00
N PRO A 125 2.88 -18.80 28.06
CA PRO A 125 3.10 -18.45 26.65
C PRO A 125 1.92 -17.60 26.18
N GLY A 126 2.18 -16.37 25.72
CA GLY A 126 1.15 -15.46 25.22
C GLY A 126 0.77 -14.28 26.12
N LEU A 127 1.53 -13.98 27.18
CA LEU A 127 1.32 -12.74 27.94
C LEU A 127 1.57 -11.50 27.05
N ARG A 128 0.57 -10.62 26.98
CA ARG A 128 0.62 -9.32 26.29
C ARG A 128 0.94 -8.25 27.33
N ASP A 129 2.13 -7.70 27.32
CA ASP A 129 2.43 -6.48 28.07
C ASP A 129 1.75 -5.33 27.31
N GLY A 130 0.61 -4.82 27.80
CA GLY A 130 -0.10 -3.73 27.13
C GLY A 130 0.74 -2.45 27.11
N ILE A 131 0.77 -1.74 25.99
CA ILE A 131 1.29 -0.37 25.96
C ILE A 131 0.37 0.49 26.82
N VAL A 132 0.91 0.99 27.94
CA VAL A 132 0.19 1.80 28.91
C VAL A 132 -0.10 3.18 28.31
N GLY A 133 -1.38 3.40 27.96
CA GLY A 133 -2.05 4.69 27.96
C GLY A 133 -3.39 4.48 28.67
N SER A 134 -3.70 5.29 29.68
CA SER A 134 -4.61 4.96 30.80
C SER A 134 -6.05 4.55 30.45
N ASP A 135 -6.52 4.69 29.21
CA ASP A 135 -7.90 4.33 28.81
C ASP A 135 -8.02 3.46 27.54
N ASN A 136 -6.89 3.04 26.93
CA ASN A 136 -6.94 2.25 25.69
C ASN A 136 -6.86 0.74 25.94
N GLN A 137 -8.00 0.10 26.20
CA GLN A 137 -8.11 -1.37 26.35
C GLN A 137 -7.75 -2.16 25.07
N HIS A 138 -7.48 -1.46 23.95
CA HIS A 138 -7.12 -2.03 22.66
C HIS A 138 -5.65 -1.82 22.29
N ALA A 139 -4.86 -1.26 23.21
CA ALA A 139 -3.43 -1.06 23.04
C ALA A 139 -2.75 -2.38 22.60
N PRO A 140 -1.87 -2.33 21.60
CA PRO A 140 -1.21 -3.52 21.10
C PRO A 140 -0.33 -4.09 22.22
N GLY A 141 -0.41 -5.40 22.40
CA GLY A 141 0.43 -6.09 23.37
C GLY A 141 1.86 -6.14 22.84
N ILE A 142 2.80 -5.57 23.59
CA ILE A 142 4.21 -5.90 23.50
C ILE A 142 4.34 -7.39 23.82
N ARG A 143 5.04 -8.10 22.96
CA ARG A 143 5.21 -9.55 23.09
C ARG A 143 6.61 -9.84 23.58
N ARG A 144 6.73 -10.87 24.41
CA ARG A 144 8.00 -11.48 24.80
C ARG A 144 8.11 -12.83 24.12
N CYS A 145 9.30 -13.12 23.59
CA CYS A 145 9.67 -14.47 23.21
C CYS A 145 11.09 -14.76 23.67
N ALA A 146 11.42 -16.04 23.74
CA ALA A 146 12.76 -16.46 24.07
C ALA A 146 13.68 -16.25 22.86
N VAL A 147 15.00 -16.14 23.08
CA VAL A 147 15.97 -15.96 21.98
C VAL A 147 16.00 -17.20 21.08
N GLU A 148 15.73 -18.37 21.62
CA GLU A 148 15.69 -19.63 20.87
C GLU A 148 14.56 -19.65 19.83
N ASP A 149 13.53 -18.80 19.99
CA ASP A 149 12.40 -18.69 19.08
C ASP A 149 12.65 -17.72 17.89
N LEU A 150 13.85 -17.12 17.78
CA LEU A 150 14.17 -16.17 16.71
C LEU A 150 14.03 -16.79 15.30
N ASP A 151 14.40 -18.07 15.14
CA ASP A 151 14.24 -18.78 13.86
C ASP A 151 12.77 -18.85 13.43
N GLU A 152 11.85 -18.98 14.39
CA GLU A 152 10.43 -18.95 14.10
C GLU A 152 9.96 -17.56 13.66
N LEU A 153 10.50 -16.48 14.25
CA LEU A 153 10.21 -15.12 13.82
C LEU A 153 10.72 -14.84 12.40
N VAL A 154 11.94 -15.27 12.07
CA VAL A 154 12.49 -15.15 10.71
C VAL A 154 11.61 -15.91 9.71
N ARG A 155 11.26 -17.15 10.02
CA ARG A 155 10.37 -17.97 9.19
C ARG A 155 8.99 -17.32 9.02
N ALA A 156 8.39 -16.81 10.09
CA ALA A 156 7.11 -16.13 10.07
C ALA A 156 7.15 -14.83 9.25
N GLY A 157 8.22 -14.04 9.36
CA GLY A 157 8.41 -12.83 8.58
C GLY A 157 8.53 -13.12 7.07
N ARG A 158 9.37 -14.09 6.70
CA ARG A 158 9.50 -14.55 5.30
C ARG A 158 8.18 -15.09 4.74
N GLN A 159 7.44 -15.88 5.53
CA GLN A 159 6.12 -16.37 5.14
C GLN A 159 5.10 -15.22 4.97
N SER A 160 5.10 -14.25 5.90
CA SER A 160 4.24 -13.08 5.84
C SER A 160 4.50 -12.23 4.60
N GLN A 161 5.74 -12.12 4.13
CA GLN A 161 6.09 -11.43 2.89
C GLN A 161 5.38 -12.04 1.68
N TRP A 162 5.45 -13.37 1.52
CA TRP A 162 4.78 -14.07 0.42
C TRP A 162 3.26 -13.97 0.53
N GLN A 163 2.71 -14.21 1.73
CA GLN A 163 1.27 -14.12 1.94
C GLN A 163 0.75 -12.71 1.69
N LEU A 164 1.51 -11.67 2.05
CA LEU A 164 1.16 -10.29 1.78
C LEU A 164 1.17 -9.99 0.27
N LEU A 165 2.21 -10.41 -0.44
CA LEU A 165 2.33 -10.26 -1.89
C LEU A 165 1.09 -10.82 -2.60
N PHE A 166 0.75 -12.09 -2.38
CA PHE A 166 -0.39 -12.72 -3.04
C PHE A 166 -1.74 -12.20 -2.55
N SER A 167 -1.85 -11.74 -1.30
CA SER A 167 -3.09 -11.11 -0.82
C SER A 167 -3.44 -9.81 -1.54
N LEU A 168 -2.48 -9.18 -2.22
CA LEU A 168 -2.70 -7.95 -2.99
C LEU A 168 -3.23 -8.19 -4.40
N GLU A 169 -3.20 -9.42 -4.92
CA GLU A 169 -3.63 -9.74 -6.29
C GLU A 169 -5.07 -9.25 -6.62
N PRO A 170 -6.08 -9.41 -5.73
CA PRO A 170 -7.42 -8.88 -6.00
C PRO A 170 -7.45 -7.34 -6.08
N PHE A 171 -6.60 -6.65 -5.31
CA PHE A 171 -6.49 -5.19 -5.34
C PHE A 171 -5.83 -4.70 -6.63
N VAL A 172 -4.80 -5.41 -7.08
CA VAL A 172 -4.09 -5.14 -8.33
C VAL A 172 -5.03 -5.36 -9.50
N THR A 173 -5.69 -6.51 -9.56
CA THR A 173 -6.70 -6.84 -10.59
C THR A 173 -7.79 -5.77 -10.66
N SER A 174 -8.37 -5.38 -9.52
CA SER A 174 -9.36 -4.31 -9.48
C SER A 174 -8.81 -2.96 -9.95
N ALA A 175 -7.57 -2.63 -9.59
CA ALA A 175 -6.93 -1.38 -10.02
C ALA A 175 -6.66 -1.36 -11.53
N VAL A 176 -6.23 -2.48 -12.12
CA VAL A 176 -6.00 -2.62 -13.56
C VAL A 176 -7.30 -2.52 -14.33
N HIS A 177 -8.37 -3.20 -13.92
CA HIS A 177 -9.68 -3.05 -14.57
C HIS A 177 -10.21 -1.61 -14.52
N LYS A 178 -10.06 -0.92 -13.38
CA LYS A 178 -10.45 0.49 -13.25
C LYS A 178 -9.60 1.40 -14.14
N ALA A 179 -8.29 1.17 -14.20
CA ALA A 179 -7.40 1.91 -15.07
C ALA A 179 -7.72 1.67 -16.55
N HIS A 180 -7.93 0.41 -16.95
CA HIS A 180 -8.36 0.02 -18.30
C HIS A 180 -9.66 0.70 -18.70
N SER A 181 -10.68 0.66 -17.84
CA SER A 181 -11.96 1.32 -18.09
C SER A 181 -11.79 2.84 -18.24
N ALA A 182 -11.03 3.49 -17.35
CA ALA A 182 -10.78 4.92 -17.40
C ALA A 182 -10.03 5.35 -18.68
N VAL A 183 -8.98 4.62 -19.05
CA VAL A 183 -8.19 4.88 -20.27
C VAL A 183 -9.03 4.61 -21.53
N SER A 184 -9.84 3.54 -21.53
CA SER A 184 -10.75 3.23 -22.62
C SER A 184 -11.78 4.34 -22.81
N HIS A 185 -12.39 4.83 -21.73
CA HIS A 185 -13.34 5.94 -21.81
C HIS A 185 -12.68 7.22 -22.36
N GLU A 186 -11.49 7.57 -21.87
CA GLU A 186 -10.74 8.74 -22.33
C GLU A 186 -10.43 8.68 -23.83
N ILE A 187 -9.98 7.53 -24.34
CA ILE A 187 -9.68 7.35 -25.77
C ILE A 187 -10.97 7.33 -26.61
N SER A 188 -12.04 6.74 -26.07
CA SER A 188 -13.34 6.68 -26.72
C SER A 188 -13.98 8.06 -26.90
N GLU A 189 -13.75 9.01 -25.98
CA GLU A 189 -14.17 10.41 -26.14
C GLU A 189 -13.54 11.09 -27.36
N MET A 190 -12.35 10.64 -27.78
CA MET A 190 -11.65 11.17 -28.95
C MET A 190 -12.17 10.55 -30.26
N THR A 191 -12.45 9.25 -30.26
CA THR A 191 -12.90 8.51 -31.45
C THR A 191 -14.42 8.54 -31.66
N GLY A 192 -15.18 8.93 -30.64
CA GLY A 192 -16.65 8.89 -30.62
C GLY A 192 -17.22 7.47 -30.54
N ARG A 193 -16.40 6.44 -30.28
CA ARG A 193 -16.82 5.04 -30.17
C ARG A 193 -16.16 4.39 -28.97
N PHE A 194 -16.92 3.59 -28.22
CA PHE A 194 -16.35 2.86 -27.10
C PHE A 194 -15.48 1.73 -27.63
N GLN A 195 -14.20 1.80 -27.31
CA GLN A 195 -13.28 0.72 -27.62
C GLN A 195 -12.49 0.36 -26.37
N PRO A 196 -12.60 -0.89 -25.86
CA PRO A 196 -11.68 -1.36 -24.85
C PRO A 196 -10.27 -1.32 -25.43
N VAL A 197 -9.33 -0.74 -24.69
CA VAL A 197 -7.97 -0.49 -25.20
C VAL A 197 -7.07 -1.73 -25.15
N LEU A 198 -7.45 -2.71 -24.33
CA LEU A 198 -6.79 -4.01 -24.18
C LEU A 198 -7.82 -5.13 -24.17
N HIS A 199 -7.40 -6.30 -24.65
CA HIS A 199 -8.09 -7.59 -24.46
C HIS A 199 -7.84 -8.13 -23.04
N ASP A 200 -8.65 -9.10 -22.59
CA ASP A 200 -8.55 -9.70 -21.24
C ASP A 200 -7.16 -10.29 -20.97
N THR A 201 -6.55 -10.94 -21.97
CA THR A 201 -5.17 -11.45 -21.88
C THR A 201 -4.15 -10.33 -21.65
N GLY A 202 -4.37 -9.15 -22.21
CA GLY A 202 -3.52 -7.97 -21.97
C GLY A 202 -3.70 -7.42 -20.55
N ILE A 203 -4.92 -7.49 -20.01
CA ILE A 203 -5.19 -7.13 -18.61
C ILE A 203 -4.46 -8.09 -17.66
N GLU A 204 -4.56 -9.40 -17.90
CA GLU A 204 -3.86 -10.43 -17.11
C GLU A 204 -2.33 -10.27 -17.19
N GLN A 205 -1.79 -9.99 -18.38
CA GLN A 205 -0.36 -9.68 -18.54
C GLN A 205 0.07 -8.49 -17.70
N ILE A 206 -0.71 -7.40 -17.67
CA ILE A 206 -0.40 -6.24 -16.82
C ILE A 206 -0.44 -6.60 -15.34
N VAL A 207 -1.43 -7.39 -14.89
CA VAL A 207 -1.48 -7.87 -13.50
C VAL A 207 -0.21 -8.64 -13.16
N ASN A 208 0.22 -9.55 -14.02
CA ASN A 208 1.46 -10.32 -13.84
C ASN A 208 2.70 -9.41 -13.79
N VAL A 209 2.81 -8.44 -14.70
CA VAL A 209 3.92 -7.47 -14.72
C VAL A 209 3.98 -6.65 -13.42
N LEU A 210 2.83 -6.23 -12.89
CA LEU A 210 2.79 -5.49 -11.62
C LEU A 210 3.19 -6.36 -10.42
N MET A 211 2.76 -7.61 -10.40
CA MET A 211 2.95 -8.55 -9.29
C MET A 211 4.37 -9.13 -9.25
N VAL A 212 4.87 -9.63 -10.37
CA VAL A 212 6.11 -10.42 -10.45
C VAL A 212 7.15 -9.88 -11.44
N GLY A 213 6.79 -8.89 -12.27
CA GLY A 213 7.69 -8.25 -13.23
C GLY A 213 7.62 -8.86 -14.63
N GLU A 214 8.40 -8.30 -15.55
CA GLU A 214 8.59 -8.89 -16.89
C GLU A 214 9.77 -9.88 -16.87
N SER A 215 9.64 -10.99 -17.60
CA SER A 215 10.72 -11.97 -17.77
C SER A 215 11.76 -11.57 -18.82
N THR A 216 11.69 -10.36 -19.38
CA THR A 216 12.53 -9.93 -20.49
C THR A 216 13.94 -9.55 -20.02
N ALA A 217 14.91 -10.23 -20.64
CA ALA A 217 16.33 -10.26 -20.38
C ALA A 217 17.00 -8.96 -19.86
N GLY A 218 17.59 -9.05 -18.66
CA GLY A 218 18.86 -8.39 -18.33
C GLY A 218 18.80 -7.16 -17.41
N VAL A 219 17.63 -6.58 -17.18
CA VAL A 219 17.46 -5.48 -16.20
C VAL A 219 16.45 -5.91 -15.15
N ALA A 220 16.94 -6.23 -13.95
CA ALA A 220 16.11 -6.59 -12.81
C ALA A 220 15.45 -5.33 -12.21
N ASP A 221 14.50 -4.74 -12.93
CA ASP A 221 13.64 -3.72 -12.33
C ASP A 221 12.72 -4.39 -11.31
N THR A 222 12.76 -3.94 -10.06
CA THR A 222 11.88 -4.47 -9.01
C THR A 222 10.42 -4.24 -9.40
N PRO A 223 9.57 -5.29 -9.41
CA PRO A 223 8.18 -5.15 -9.80
C PRO A 223 7.43 -4.17 -8.91
N SER A 224 6.34 -3.60 -9.42
CA SER A 224 5.67 -2.47 -8.76
C SER A 224 5.08 -2.84 -7.40
N VAL A 225 4.51 -4.04 -7.26
CA VAL A 225 3.91 -4.49 -6.00
C VAL A 225 4.98 -4.80 -4.93
N PRO A 226 6.03 -5.59 -5.19
CA PRO A 226 7.17 -5.72 -4.27
C PRO A 226 7.77 -4.37 -3.86
N ARG A 227 7.98 -3.45 -4.80
CA ARG A 227 8.47 -2.09 -4.50
C ARG A 227 7.50 -1.31 -3.61
N LEU A 228 6.19 -1.45 -3.83
CA LEU A 228 5.16 -0.85 -2.98
C LEU A 228 5.18 -1.43 -1.57
N LEU A 229 5.35 -2.75 -1.43
CA LEU A 229 5.47 -3.40 -0.14
C LEU A 229 6.71 -2.93 0.63
N GLU A 230 7.86 -2.80 -0.04
CA GLU A 230 9.05 -2.21 0.58
C GLU A 230 8.82 -0.78 1.04
N GLN A 231 8.04 0.00 0.29
CA GLN A 231 7.64 1.34 0.75
C GLN A 231 6.80 1.23 2.02
N CYS A 232 5.80 0.34 2.07
CA CYS A 232 4.94 0.12 3.24
C CYS A 232 5.73 -0.30 4.49
N LEU A 233 6.89 -0.95 4.34
CA LEU A 233 7.71 -1.38 5.48
C LEU A 233 8.52 -0.24 6.11
N ARG A 234 8.69 0.92 5.44
CA ARG A 234 9.48 2.03 6.00
C ARG A 234 8.84 2.63 7.25
N HIS A 235 9.69 3.09 8.18
CA HIS A 235 9.24 3.72 9.44
C HIS A 235 8.47 5.02 9.20
N ASP A 236 8.88 5.81 8.21
CA ASP A 236 8.32 7.14 7.87
C ASP A 236 6.97 7.10 7.14
N ARG A 237 6.40 5.91 6.90
CA ARG A 237 5.12 5.77 6.20
C ARG A 237 3.93 5.74 7.14
N PHE A 238 2.81 6.10 6.53
CA PHE A 238 1.47 6.12 7.12
C PHE A 238 1.20 7.17 8.20
N THR A 239 2.14 8.10 8.41
CA THR A 239 1.97 9.24 9.31
C THR A 239 0.79 10.14 8.93
N LYS A 240 0.56 10.33 7.62
CA LYS A 240 -0.51 11.21 7.10
C LYS A 240 -1.66 10.47 6.40
N VAL A 241 -1.45 9.21 6.03
CA VAL A 241 -2.34 8.46 5.14
C VAL A 241 -2.40 7.03 5.64
N ASP A 242 -3.59 6.47 5.78
CA ASP A 242 -3.70 5.08 6.21
C ASP A 242 -3.18 4.08 5.16
N PRO A 243 -2.85 2.84 5.56
CA PRO A 243 -2.27 1.86 4.64
C PRO A 243 -3.10 1.56 3.40
N LEU A 244 -4.42 1.47 3.51
CA LEU A 244 -5.29 1.12 2.39
C LEU A 244 -5.40 2.27 1.38
N MET A 245 -5.48 3.51 1.85
CA MET A 245 -5.45 4.69 0.98
C MET A 245 -4.11 4.79 0.23
N PHE A 246 -3.00 4.54 0.92
CA PHE A 246 -1.67 4.53 0.31
C PHE A 246 -1.54 3.45 -0.80
N LEU A 247 -1.99 2.22 -0.53
CA LEU A 247 -2.02 1.13 -1.50
C LEU A 247 -2.88 1.50 -2.72
N ARG A 248 -4.14 1.93 -2.49
CA ARG A 248 -5.08 2.26 -3.56
C ARG A 248 -4.52 3.34 -4.50
N ARG A 249 -3.92 4.39 -3.94
CA ARG A 249 -3.35 5.49 -4.73
C ARG A 249 -2.17 5.03 -5.57
N SER A 250 -1.26 4.24 -4.98
CA SER A 250 -0.07 3.75 -5.67
C SER A 250 -0.42 2.73 -6.75
N LEU A 251 -1.28 1.76 -6.43
CA LEU A 251 -1.75 0.75 -7.38
C LEU A 251 -2.51 1.38 -8.56
N ARG A 252 -3.39 2.36 -8.30
CA ARG A 252 -4.10 3.06 -9.37
C ARG A 252 -3.13 3.73 -10.34
N ARG A 253 -2.15 4.49 -9.82
CA ARG A 253 -1.15 5.17 -10.64
C ARG A 253 -0.34 4.18 -11.46
N ASP A 254 0.19 3.15 -10.82
CA ASP A 254 1.08 2.20 -11.48
C ASP A 254 0.30 1.32 -12.49
N ALA A 255 -0.95 0.97 -12.21
CA ALA A 255 -1.83 0.30 -13.16
C ALA A 255 -2.18 1.16 -14.38
N GLU A 256 -2.51 2.44 -14.18
CA GLU A 256 -2.75 3.37 -15.30
C GLU A 256 -1.51 3.54 -16.17
N ASP A 257 -0.34 3.69 -15.56
CA ASP A 257 0.94 3.77 -16.27
C ASP A 257 1.18 2.50 -17.11
N GLN A 258 0.89 1.31 -16.59
CA GLN A 258 1.07 0.06 -17.35
C GLN A 258 0.06 -0.12 -18.48
N VAL A 259 -1.22 0.20 -18.25
CA VAL A 259 -2.23 0.18 -19.32
C VAL A 259 -1.84 1.10 -20.46
N ARG A 260 -1.38 2.33 -20.14
CA ARG A 260 -0.92 3.30 -21.14
C ARG A 260 0.30 2.80 -21.90
N ARG A 261 1.30 2.24 -21.20
CA ARG A 261 2.49 1.67 -21.85
C ARG A 261 2.13 0.53 -22.81
N ALA A 262 1.22 -0.36 -22.41
CA ALA A 262 0.81 -1.50 -23.22
C ALA A 262 0.21 -1.09 -24.58
N ILE A 263 -0.47 0.06 -24.64
CA ILE A 263 -1.04 0.60 -25.88
C ILE A 263 -0.15 1.64 -26.57
N GLY A 264 1.07 1.85 -26.07
CA GLY A 264 2.00 2.86 -26.61
C GLY A 264 1.60 4.31 -26.30
N ASP A 265 0.70 4.56 -25.35
CA ASP A 265 0.29 5.90 -24.94
C ASP A 265 1.40 6.57 -24.10
N PRO A 266 2.00 7.69 -24.55
CA PRO A 266 2.95 8.41 -23.73
C PRO A 266 2.27 9.00 -22.49
N ARG A 267 2.99 9.13 -21.36
CA ARG A 267 2.47 9.70 -20.10
C ARG A 267 1.80 11.07 -20.23
N ILE A 268 2.19 11.85 -21.23
CA ILE A 268 1.65 13.19 -21.53
C ILE A 268 0.39 13.15 -22.40
N GLY A 269 0.03 11.98 -22.92
CA GLY A 269 -1.06 11.78 -23.87
C GLY A 269 -2.39 12.38 -23.43
N PRO A 270 -2.82 12.21 -22.17
CA PRO A 270 -4.07 12.82 -21.69
C PRO A 270 -4.11 14.33 -21.81
N LYS A 271 -2.98 15.01 -21.56
CA LYS A 271 -2.89 16.47 -21.69
C LYS A 271 -2.93 16.89 -23.16
N VAL A 272 -2.20 16.19 -24.03
CA VAL A 272 -2.19 16.46 -25.48
C VAL A 272 -3.59 16.27 -26.07
N ARG A 273 -4.30 15.18 -25.73
CA ARG A 273 -5.68 14.93 -26.18
C ARG A 273 -6.67 15.96 -25.65
N ARG A 274 -6.50 16.43 -24.40
CA ARG A 274 -7.33 17.51 -23.85
C ARG A 274 -7.14 18.81 -24.63
N LEU A 275 -5.90 19.19 -24.95
CA LEU A 275 -5.61 20.38 -25.73
C LEU A 275 -6.15 20.26 -27.16
N ALA A 276 -5.96 19.11 -27.81
CA ALA A 276 -6.49 18.86 -29.15
C ALA A 276 -8.03 19.00 -29.21
N ARG A 277 -8.75 18.57 -28.17
CA ARG A 277 -10.21 18.78 -28.06
C ARG A 277 -10.61 20.26 -27.94
N GLN A 278 -9.74 21.09 -27.36
CA GLN A 278 -9.96 22.53 -27.26
C GLN A 278 -9.61 23.27 -28.57
N MET A 279 -8.90 22.61 -29.50
CA MET A 279 -8.44 23.17 -30.77
C MET A 279 -8.92 22.34 -31.98
N PRO A 280 -10.24 22.25 -32.23
CA PRO A 280 -10.77 21.45 -33.33
C PRO A 280 -10.25 21.95 -34.69
N GLY A 281 -9.71 21.04 -35.50
CA GLY A 281 -9.15 21.34 -36.83
C GLY A 281 -7.70 21.82 -36.84
N ALA A 282 -7.07 21.99 -35.67
CA ALA A 282 -5.65 22.35 -35.59
C ALA A 282 -4.75 21.23 -36.11
N SER A 283 -3.71 21.62 -36.84
CA SER A 283 -2.63 20.73 -37.26
C SER A 283 -1.81 20.25 -36.06
N LEU A 284 -1.12 19.10 -36.23
CA LEU A 284 -0.21 18.56 -35.22
C LEU A 284 0.83 19.58 -34.74
N THR A 285 1.36 20.39 -35.67
CA THR A 285 2.32 21.46 -35.39
C THR A 285 1.75 22.56 -34.51
N GLU A 286 0.50 22.98 -34.76
CA GLU A 286 -0.18 23.99 -33.95
C GLU A 286 -0.47 23.49 -32.54
N ILE A 287 -0.90 22.22 -32.40
CA ILE A 287 -1.13 21.59 -31.09
C ILE A 287 0.19 21.51 -30.30
N VAL A 288 1.29 21.09 -30.92
CA VAL A 288 2.61 21.01 -30.26
C VAL A 288 3.10 22.39 -29.83
N ALA A 289 2.91 23.40 -30.68
CA ALA A 289 3.30 24.78 -30.37
C ALA A 289 2.49 25.31 -29.16
N ALA A 290 1.17 25.16 -29.18
CA ALA A 290 0.31 25.57 -28.07
C ALA A 290 0.66 24.84 -26.77
N TYR A 291 0.91 23.52 -26.84
CA TYR A 291 1.28 22.73 -25.67
C TYR A 291 2.59 23.20 -25.03
N ARG A 292 3.61 23.53 -25.84
CA ARG A 292 4.90 24.00 -25.33
C ARG A 292 4.81 25.36 -24.66
N VAL A 293 3.86 26.20 -25.06
CA VAL A 293 3.57 27.48 -24.41
C VAL A 293 2.95 27.24 -23.02
N GLU A 294 1.98 26.33 -22.92
CA GLU A 294 1.31 26.02 -21.65
C GLU A 294 2.19 25.19 -20.69
N HIS A 295 3.03 24.30 -21.24
CA HIS A 295 3.83 23.32 -20.50
C HIS A 295 5.28 23.23 -21.00
N PRO A 296 6.11 24.27 -20.80
CA PRO A 296 7.47 24.33 -21.36
C PRO A 296 8.42 23.26 -20.80
N GLN A 297 8.17 22.78 -19.58
CA GLN A 297 8.99 21.78 -18.88
C GLN A 297 8.89 20.37 -19.52
N ASP A 298 7.77 20.03 -20.15
CA ASP A 298 7.47 18.67 -20.63
C ASP A 298 8.24 18.30 -21.93
N LYS A 299 8.82 19.30 -22.61
CA LYS A 299 9.60 19.16 -23.86
C LYS A 299 8.93 18.22 -24.88
N LEU A 300 7.68 18.51 -25.24
CA LEU A 300 6.90 17.70 -26.18
C LEU A 300 7.57 17.62 -27.56
N SER A 301 7.86 16.41 -28.05
CA SER A 301 8.26 16.18 -29.45
C SER A 301 7.05 15.92 -30.33
N THR A 302 7.19 16.16 -31.64
CA THR A 302 6.14 15.85 -32.63
C THR A 302 5.77 14.38 -32.63
N ALA A 303 6.77 13.48 -32.59
CA ALA A 303 6.54 12.03 -32.51
C ALA A 303 5.73 11.61 -31.27
N ARG A 304 5.99 12.20 -30.10
CA ARG A 304 5.21 11.91 -28.88
C ARG A 304 3.79 12.47 -28.95
N ALA A 305 3.61 13.62 -29.59
CA ALA A 305 2.29 14.20 -29.82
C ALA A 305 1.48 13.36 -30.81
N GLU A 306 2.13 12.89 -31.87
CA GLU A 306 1.52 11.97 -32.84
C GLU A 306 1.10 10.66 -32.19
N ALA A 307 2.00 10.02 -31.43
CA ALA A 307 1.69 8.80 -30.67
C ALA A 307 0.52 9.00 -29.69
N ALA A 308 0.43 10.16 -29.03
CA ALA A 308 -0.69 10.48 -28.14
C ALA A 308 -2.04 10.61 -28.86
N LEU A 309 -2.05 11.11 -30.10
CA LEU A 309 -3.26 11.36 -30.88
C LEU A 309 -3.70 10.17 -31.72
N GLN A 310 -2.75 9.32 -32.12
CA GLN A 310 -3.00 8.11 -32.90
C GLN A 310 -3.16 6.86 -32.02
N VAL A 311 -3.16 7.01 -30.69
CA VAL A 311 -3.26 5.85 -29.80
C VAL A 311 -4.56 5.09 -30.06
N GLY A 312 -4.40 3.80 -30.37
CA GLY A 312 -5.46 2.90 -30.72
C GLY A 312 -5.64 1.81 -29.67
N SER A 313 -6.65 0.97 -29.88
CA SER A 313 -6.80 -0.23 -29.06
C SER A 313 -5.92 -1.36 -29.57
N ASP A 314 -5.62 -2.30 -28.68
CA ASP A 314 -5.06 -3.60 -29.06
C ASP A 314 -5.87 -4.20 -30.24
N PRO A 315 -5.20 -4.75 -31.28
CA PRO A 315 -5.87 -5.38 -32.43
C PRO A 315 -6.90 -6.46 -32.05
N MET A 316 -6.74 -7.10 -30.90
CA MET A 316 -7.65 -8.14 -30.40
C MET A 316 -8.82 -7.59 -29.58
N ALA A 317 -8.85 -6.27 -29.29
CA ALA A 317 -9.90 -5.66 -28.50
C ALA A 317 -11.14 -5.32 -29.35
N ARG A 318 -12.29 -5.92 -29.01
CA ARG A 318 -13.55 -5.77 -29.75
C ARG A 318 -14.26 -4.46 -29.42
N SER A 319 -14.68 -3.69 -30.42
CA SER A 319 -15.38 -2.40 -30.28
C SER A 319 -16.90 -2.52 -30.17
N VAL A 320 -17.56 -1.62 -29.41
CA VAL A 320 -19.02 -1.48 -29.34
C VAL A 320 -19.40 0.01 -29.53
N ALA A 321 -20.49 0.31 -30.24
CA ALA A 321 -20.95 1.69 -30.39
C ALA A 321 -21.39 2.28 -29.03
N LEU A 322 -21.06 3.56 -28.77
CA LEU A 322 -21.56 4.27 -27.59
C LEU A 322 -23.03 4.63 -27.81
N ASP A 323 -23.93 4.03 -27.02
CA ASP A 323 -25.30 4.51 -26.90
C ASP A 323 -25.35 5.65 -25.85
N PRO A 324 -25.79 6.87 -26.22
CA PRO A 324 -25.88 8.00 -25.31
C PRO A 324 -26.80 7.79 -24.10
N GLU A 325 -27.74 6.83 -24.11
CA GLU A 325 -28.70 6.64 -23.02
C GLU A 325 -28.18 5.77 -21.87
N THR A 326 -27.25 4.84 -22.12
CA THR A 326 -26.68 3.94 -21.10
C THR A 326 -25.68 4.61 -20.13
N ASN A 327 -25.29 5.86 -20.39
CA ASN A 327 -24.09 6.48 -19.82
C ASN A 327 -24.29 7.24 -18.49
N ARG A 328 -25.37 6.95 -17.74
CA ARG A 328 -25.65 7.61 -16.43
C ARG A 328 -25.09 6.87 -15.21
N GLY A 329 -24.60 5.64 -15.36
CA GLY A 329 -24.27 4.76 -14.22
C GLY A 329 -22.80 4.70 -13.75
N ALA A 330 -21.87 5.37 -14.43
CA ALA A 330 -20.42 5.19 -14.21
C ALA A 330 -19.68 6.46 -13.73
N ARG A 331 -20.35 7.34 -12.98
CA ARG A 331 -19.73 8.52 -12.34
C ARG A 331 -19.43 8.28 -10.87
#